data_AF-A0A7N2LZH5-F1
#
_entry.id   AF-A0A7N2LZH5-F1
#
_cell.length_a   1.000
_cell.length_b   1.000
_cell.length_c   1.000
_cell.angle_alpha   90.00
_cell.angle_beta   90.00
_cell.angle_gamma   90.00
#
_symmetry.space_group_name_H-M   'P 1'
#
loop_
_entity.id
_entity.type
_entity.pdbx_description
1 polymer ?
#
loop_
_entity_poly.entity_id
_entity_poly.type
_entity_poly.pdbx_seq_one_letter_code
_entity_poly.pdbx_strand_id
1 'polypeptide(L)'
;MSRKIPYTLDGIKSASKCFLIESELALFLAFLINVAVISVSGSVCSNPIISPENKAQCKNITLESAASLLKNALGNWSSKLYAISLLASGQSSTVTGTYAGQYIMQGFLDLKIEPWLRNLITRCIAITPSLVMVLSFELPFALVPLLKFTSSEAKMGPHKNSTTVSRVSWLLGCCLIGINLYYLSTTIIGRITSKQTSKAGSILTGVLAFPAMMLYISLLAYLTFKREKSTESSPNLMMSTIETRS
;
A
#
# COMPACT_ATOMS: atom_id res chain seq x y z
N MET A 1 5.02 -12.80 -14.16
CA MET A 1 4.85 -14.25 -13.92
C MET A 1 3.36 -14.57 -13.98
N SER A 2 2.85 -15.03 -15.13
CA SER A 2 1.46 -15.50 -15.22
C SER A 2 1.50 -16.99 -15.52
N ARG A 3 1.30 -17.83 -14.51
CA ARG A 3 1.08 -19.28 -14.72
C ARG A 3 -0.17 -19.42 -15.60
N LYS A 4 -0.11 -20.28 -16.62
CA LYS A 4 -1.29 -20.65 -17.38
C LYS A 4 -2.17 -21.53 -16.49
N ILE A 5 -3.34 -21.01 -16.10
CA ILE A 5 -4.30 -21.72 -15.26
C ILE A 5 -5.39 -22.28 -16.20
N PRO A 6 -5.68 -23.59 -16.18
CA PRO A 6 -6.82 -24.12 -16.90
C PRO A 6 -8.11 -23.51 -16.34
N TYR A 7 -9.04 -23.10 -17.20
CA TYR A 7 -10.33 -22.51 -16.83
C TYR A 7 -11.32 -23.58 -16.31
N THR A 8 -10.90 -24.36 -15.33
CA THR A 8 -11.71 -25.36 -14.61
C THR A 8 -11.86 -24.94 -13.14
N LEU A 9 -12.96 -25.30 -12.49
CA LEU A 9 -13.20 -24.96 -11.08
C LEU A 9 -12.06 -25.44 -10.16
N ASP A 10 -11.57 -26.66 -10.39
CA ASP A 10 -10.45 -27.22 -9.65
C ASP A 10 -9.13 -26.51 -9.95
N GLY A 11 -8.93 -26.08 -11.20
CA GLY A 11 -7.77 -25.29 -11.61
C GLY A 11 -7.70 -23.94 -10.90
N ILE A 12 -8.81 -23.21 -10.83
CA ILE A 12 -8.91 -21.91 -10.14
C ILE A 12 -8.71 -22.09 -8.63
N LYS A 13 -9.36 -23.09 -8.02
CA LYS A 13 -9.24 -23.36 -6.58
C LYS A 13 -7.82 -23.75 -6.19
N SER A 14 -7.16 -24.60 -6.97
CA SER A 14 -5.77 -25.00 -6.75
C SER A 14 -4.81 -23.81 -6.91
N ALA A 15 -5.01 -23.00 -7.95
CA ALA A 15 -4.21 -21.79 -8.17
C ALA A 15 -4.38 -20.76 -7.04
N SER A 16 -5.61 -20.54 -6.57
CA SER A 16 -5.89 -19.65 -5.44
C SER A 16 -5.22 -20.13 -4.15
N LYS A 17 -5.28 -21.44 -3.84
CA LYS A 17 -4.58 -22.00 -2.67
C LYS A 17 -3.07 -21.82 -2.77
N CYS A 18 -2.47 -22.10 -3.92
CA CYS A 18 -1.04 -21.90 -4.14
C CYS A 18 -0.64 -20.42 -3.96
N PHE A 19 -1.42 -19.51 -4.52
CA PHE A 19 -1.18 -18.06 -4.39
C PHE A 19 -1.30 -17.58 -2.94
N LEU A 20 -2.27 -18.10 -2.18
CA LEU A 20 -2.42 -17.79 -0.76
C LEU A 20 -1.22 -18.27 0.05
N ILE A 21 -0.78 -19.52 -0.14
CA ILE A 21 0.38 -20.07 0.57
C ILE A 21 1.65 -19.29 0.24
N GLU A 22 1.88 -18.95 -1.03
CA GLU A 22 3.04 -18.17 -1.47
C GLU A 22 3.05 -16.77 -0.86
N SER A 23 1.90 -16.09 -0.85
CA SER A 23 1.75 -14.75 -0.27
C SER A 23 1.85 -14.77 1.25
N GLU A 24 1.29 -15.78 1.90
CA GLU A 24 1.35 -15.97 3.36
C GLU A 24 2.79 -16.21 3.82
N LEU A 25 3.54 -17.08 3.13
CA LEU A 25 4.95 -17.32 3.43
C LEU A 25 5.79 -16.04 3.28
N ALA A 26 5.56 -15.27 2.21
CA ALA A 26 6.26 -14.01 1.99
C ALA A 26 5.95 -12.98 3.09
N LEU A 27 4.67 -12.84 3.47
CA LEU A 27 4.25 -11.91 4.52
C LEU A 27 4.74 -12.34 5.90
N PHE A 28 4.77 -13.65 6.18
CA PHE A 28 5.31 -14.20 7.42
C PHE A 28 6.80 -13.91 7.56
N LEU A 29 7.58 -14.07 6.48
CA LEU A 29 9.00 -13.71 6.48
C LEU A 29 9.21 -12.20 6.70
N ALA A 30 8.41 -11.36 6.03
CA ALA A 30 8.45 -9.91 6.25
C ALA A 30 8.10 -9.52 7.70
N PHE A 31 7.12 -10.20 8.30
CA PHE A 31 6.76 -10.04 9.70
C PHE A 31 7.92 -10.39 10.64
N LEU A 32 8.60 -11.52 10.42
CA LEU A 32 9.76 -11.92 11.23
C LEU A 32 10.90 -10.87 11.16
N ILE A 33 11.15 -10.32 9.97
CA ILE A 33 12.15 -9.26 9.80
C ILE A 33 11.75 -8.01 10.59
N ASN A 34 10.49 -7.56 10.48
CA ASN A 34 9.99 -6.40 11.21
C ASN A 34 10.09 -6.59 12.72
N VAL A 35 9.69 -7.76 13.23
CA VAL A 35 9.80 -8.09 14.66
C VAL A 35 11.27 -8.14 15.10
N ALA A 36 12.17 -8.71 14.31
CA ALA A 36 13.60 -8.75 14.61
C ALA A 36 14.20 -7.34 14.70
N VAL A 37 13.89 -6.46 13.73
CA VAL A 37 14.38 -5.07 13.73
C VAL A 37 13.86 -4.29 14.93
N ILE A 38 12.58 -4.44 15.28
CA ILE A 38 11.97 -3.77 16.45
C ILE A 38 12.58 -4.31 17.75
N SER A 39 12.74 -5.63 17.88
CA SER A 39 13.32 -6.27 19.07
C SER A 39 14.77 -5.84 19.30
N VAL A 40 15.60 -5.84 18.25
CA VAL A 40 17.00 -5.37 18.32
C VAL A 40 17.07 -3.88 18.65
N SER A 41 16.20 -3.07 18.05
CA SER A 41 16.15 -1.63 18.37
C SER A 41 15.75 -1.41 19.83
N GLY A 42 14.77 -2.16 20.32
CA GLY A 42 14.34 -2.13 21.72
C GLY A 42 15.44 -2.55 22.70
N SER A 43 16.20 -3.60 22.40
CA SER A 43 17.29 -4.07 23.27
C SER A 43 18.46 -3.09 23.34
N VAL A 44 18.83 -2.47 22.22
CA VAL A 44 19.88 -1.43 22.17
C VAL A 44 19.43 -0.19 22.93
N CYS A 45 18.20 0.28 22.71
CA CYS A 45 17.67 1.50 23.30
C CYS A 45 17.31 1.36 24.80
N SER A 46 17.14 0.13 25.31
CA SER A 46 16.86 -0.12 26.73
C SER A 46 18.11 -0.17 27.61
N ASN A 47 19.30 -0.20 27.01
CA ASN A 47 20.54 -0.30 27.78
C ASN A 47 20.88 1.07 28.42
N PRO A 48 21.14 1.17 29.74
CA PRO A 48 21.44 2.45 30.38
C PRO A 48 22.86 3.00 30.09
N ILE A 49 23.75 2.20 29.50
CA ILE A 49 25.19 2.51 29.33
C ILE A 49 25.52 3.09 27.93
N ILE A 50 24.52 3.34 27.09
CA ILE A 50 24.76 3.86 25.72
C ILE A 50 25.23 5.32 25.73
N SER A 51 26.16 5.63 24.82
CA SER A 51 26.60 6.99 24.49
C SER A 51 25.40 7.92 24.25
N PRO A 52 25.46 9.19 24.71
CA PRO A 52 24.37 10.16 24.55
C PRO A 52 23.91 10.34 23.08
N GLU A 53 24.80 10.13 22.11
CA GLU A 53 24.48 10.17 20.67
C GLU A 53 23.54 9.02 20.24
N ASN A 54 23.79 7.80 20.71
CA ASN A 54 22.95 6.64 20.42
C ASN A 54 21.57 6.74 21.10
N LYS A 55 21.51 7.39 22.27
CA LYS A 55 20.26 7.65 22.98
C LYS A 55 19.37 8.67 22.24
N ALA A 56 19.97 9.64 21.56
CA ALA A 56 19.24 10.57 20.70
C ALA A 56 18.68 9.89 19.44
N GLN A 57 19.42 8.94 18.86
CA GLN A 57 18.99 8.12 17.72
C GLN A 57 17.79 7.21 18.05
N CYS A 58 17.65 6.78 19.30
CA CYS A 58 16.48 6.02 19.76
C CYS A 58 15.18 6.82 19.77
N LYS A 59 15.25 8.16 19.86
CA LYS A 59 14.07 9.03 19.86
C LYS A 59 13.49 9.25 18.46
N ASN A 60 14.33 9.21 17.43
CA ASN A 60 13.94 9.39 16.04
C ASN A 60 14.56 8.28 15.20
N ILE A 61 13.81 7.19 15.00
CA ILE A 61 14.28 6.04 14.20
C ILE A 61 14.20 6.42 12.72
N THR A 62 15.32 6.88 12.18
CA THR A 62 15.54 7.10 10.75
C THR A 62 16.21 5.89 10.10
N LEU A 63 16.23 5.86 8.77
CA LEU A 63 16.90 4.80 8.01
C LEU A 63 18.40 4.71 8.34
N GLU A 64 19.01 5.87 8.59
CA GLU A 64 20.42 5.97 9.00
C GLU A 64 20.63 5.50 10.44
N SER A 65 19.76 5.91 11.37
CA SER A 65 19.86 5.47 12.77
C SER A 65 19.60 3.98 12.91
N ALA A 66 18.71 3.39 12.11
CA ALA A 66 18.48 1.95 12.08
C ALA A 66 19.76 1.17 11.71
N ALA A 67 20.54 1.66 10.75
CA ALA A 67 21.82 1.05 10.37
C ALA A 67 22.85 1.13 11.51
N SER A 68 22.89 2.26 12.22
CA SER A 68 23.75 2.47 13.39
C SER A 68 23.37 1.56 14.57
N LEU A 69 22.08 1.44 14.88
CA LEU A 69 21.57 0.56 15.94
C LEU A 69 21.88 -0.91 15.65
N LEU A 70 21.68 -1.35 14.40
CA LEU A 70 22.05 -2.70 13.96
C LEU A 70 23.55 -2.97 14.05
N LYS A 71 24.39 -1.98 13.72
CA LYS A 71 25.84 -2.07 13.89
C LYS A 71 26.23 -2.26 15.36
N ASN A 72 25.58 -1.52 16.27
CA ASN A 72 25.89 -1.59 17.69
C ASN A 72 25.44 -2.91 18.33
N ALA A 73 24.38 -3.54 17.82
CA ALA A 73 23.89 -4.83 18.31
C ALA A 73 24.61 -6.05 17.72
N LEU A 74 24.83 -6.07 16.40
CA LEU A 74 25.30 -7.25 15.65
C LEU A 74 26.74 -7.09 15.10
N GLY A 75 27.36 -5.93 15.29
CA GLY A 75 28.71 -5.62 14.82
C GLY A 75 28.76 -5.01 13.42
N ASN A 76 29.99 -4.79 12.94
CA ASN A 76 30.27 -3.93 11.78
C ASN A 76 29.69 -4.43 10.45
N TRP A 77 29.44 -5.75 10.32
CA TRP A 77 28.86 -6.35 9.11
C TRP A 77 27.36 -6.09 8.96
N SER A 78 26.65 -5.88 10.07
CA SER A 78 25.18 -5.74 10.07
C SER A 78 24.71 -4.49 9.31
N SER A 79 25.40 -3.37 9.48
CA SER A 79 25.10 -2.13 8.75
C SER A 79 25.29 -2.27 7.22
N LYS A 80 26.33 -2.99 6.79
CA LYS A 80 26.57 -3.26 5.36
C LYS A 80 25.47 -4.15 4.76
N LEU A 81 25.10 -5.22 5.47
CA LEU A 81 24.01 -6.10 5.05
C LEU A 81 22.67 -5.38 5.01
N TYR A 82 22.41 -4.48 5.97
CA TYR A 82 21.21 -3.64 5.97
C TYR A 82 21.17 -2.70 4.75
N ALA A 83 22.30 -2.07 4.40
CA ALA A 83 22.40 -1.23 3.21
C ALA A 83 22.16 -2.02 1.91
N ILE A 84 22.75 -3.22 1.77
CA ILE A 84 22.52 -4.11 0.62
C ILE A 84 21.04 -4.53 0.56
N SER A 85 20.44 -4.86 1.70
CA SER A 85 19.03 -5.26 1.79
C SER A 85 18.09 -4.12 1.40
N LEU A 86 18.37 -2.89 1.82
CA LEU A 86 17.59 -1.70 1.43
C LEU A 86 17.70 -1.42 -0.07
N LEU A 87 18.89 -1.57 -0.66
CA LEU A 87 19.07 -1.44 -2.10
C LEU A 87 18.29 -2.52 -2.86
N ALA A 88 18.37 -3.78 -2.44
CA ALA A 88 17.63 -4.88 -3.03
C ALA A 88 16.11 -4.67 -2.94
N SER A 89 15.62 -4.21 -1.77
CA SER A 89 14.21 -3.87 -1.56
C SER A 89 13.74 -2.74 -2.49
N GLY A 90 14.54 -1.69 -2.66
CA GLY A 90 14.24 -0.58 -3.58
C GLY A 90 14.12 -1.01 -5.04
N GLN A 91 14.98 -1.94 -5.49
CA GLN A 91 14.90 -2.51 -6.84
C GLN A 91 13.65 -3.37 -7.03
N SER A 92 13.34 -4.23 -6.05
CA SER A 92 12.12 -5.06 -6.08
C SER A 92 10.84 -4.21 -6.14
N SER A 93 10.78 -3.14 -5.34
CA SER A 93 9.67 -2.19 -5.35
C SER A 93 9.52 -1.48 -6.69
N THR A 94 10.63 -1.07 -7.33
CA THR A 94 10.61 -0.44 -8.66
C THR A 94 9.99 -1.37 -9.70
N VAL A 95 10.43 -2.64 -9.72
CA VAL A 95 9.90 -3.65 -10.67
C VAL A 95 8.40 -3.85 -10.43
N THR A 96 7.99 -4.07 -9.18
CA THR A 96 6.57 -4.28 -8.83
C THR A 96 5.72 -3.07 -9.17
N GLY A 97 6.20 -1.86 -8.86
CA GLY A 97 5.52 -0.61 -9.16
C GLY A 97 5.35 -0.37 -10.66
N THR A 98 6.34 -0.70 -11.49
CA THR A 98 6.19 -0.60 -12.95
C THR A 98 5.15 -1.60 -13.48
N TYR A 99 5.14 -2.84 -13.00
CA TYR A 99 4.12 -3.82 -13.42
C TYR A 99 2.71 -3.41 -12.97
N ALA A 100 2.53 -2.99 -11.70
CA ALA A 100 1.25 -2.51 -11.20
C ALA A 100 0.76 -1.27 -11.96
N GLY A 101 1.65 -0.29 -12.19
CA GLY A 101 1.35 0.90 -12.96
C GLY A 101 0.94 0.60 -14.41
N GLN A 102 1.49 -0.46 -15.02
CA GLN A 102 1.08 -0.91 -16.34
C GLN A 102 -0.39 -1.32 -16.39
N TYR A 103 -0.82 -2.16 -15.45
CA TYR A 103 -2.20 -2.64 -15.38
C TYR A 103 -3.17 -1.50 -15.09
N ILE A 104 -2.79 -0.56 -14.22
CA ILE A 104 -3.63 0.61 -13.90
C ILE A 104 -3.76 1.52 -15.12
N MET A 105 -2.65 1.85 -15.79
CA MET A 105 -2.68 2.73 -16.97
C MET A 105 -3.45 2.13 -18.14
N GLN A 106 -3.27 0.83 -18.41
CA GLN A 106 -4.01 0.16 -19.48
C GLN A 106 -5.48 -0.07 -19.10
N GLY A 107 -5.77 -0.34 -17.82
CA GLY A 107 -7.12 -0.62 -17.36
C GLY A 107 -8.00 0.63 -17.18
N PHE A 108 -7.43 1.75 -16.73
CA PHE A 108 -8.20 2.96 -16.39
C PHE A 108 -8.03 4.12 -17.37
N LEU A 109 -6.86 4.26 -18.02
CA LEU A 109 -6.54 5.40 -18.88
C LEU A 109 -6.39 5.00 -20.36
N ASP A 110 -6.36 3.69 -20.67
CA ASP A 110 -6.01 3.11 -21.99
C ASP A 110 -4.73 3.71 -22.60
N LEU A 111 -3.78 4.13 -21.75
CA LEU A 111 -2.50 4.70 -22.16
C LEU A 111 -1.42 3.62 -22.17
N LYS A 112 -0.89 3.32 -23.35
CA LYS A 112 0.22 2.39 -23.56
C LYS A 112 1.54 3.18 -23.62
N ILE A 113 2.17 3.35 -22.47
CA ILE A 113 3.48 4.01 -22.36
C ILE A 113 4.56 2.94 -22.16
N GLU A 114 5.68 3.13 -22.83
CA GLU A 114 6.86 2.27 -22.70
C GLU A 114 7.40 2.23 -21.25
N PRO A 115 7.87 1.07 -20.76
CA PRO A 115 8.28 0.88 -19.36
C PRO A 115 9.39 1.85 -18.89
N TRP A 116 10.31 2.24 -19.78
CA TRP A 116 11.41 3.15 -19.45
C TRP A 116 10.91 4.58 -19.17
N LEU A 117 9.95 5.06 -19.98
CA LEU A 117 9.38 6.39 -19.85
C LEU A 117 8.47 6.47 -18.63
N ARG A 118 7.70 5.41 -18.36
CA ARG A 118 6.94 5.27 -17.11
C ARG A 118 7.84 5.38 -15.88
N ASN A 119 8.98 4.70 -15.89
CA ASN A 119 9.94 4.73 -14.77
C ASN A 119 10.60 6.11 -14.60
N LEU A 120 10.87 6.84 -15.69
CA LEU A 120 11.38 8.20 -15.62
C LEU A 120 10.35 9.15 -14.98
N ILE A 121 9.10 9.10 -15.46
CA ILE A 121 8.02 9.96 -14.97
C ILE A 121 7.74 9.70 -13.48
N THR A 122 7.59 8.44 -13.06
CA THR A 122 7.33 8.11 -11.66
C THR A 122 8.49 8.49 -10.75
N ARG A 123 9.74 8.37 -11.20
CA ARG A 123 10.91 8.83 -10.44
C ARG A 123 11.01 10.35 -10.35
N CYS A 124 10.75 11.08 -11.43
CA CYS A 124 10.74 12.55 -11.41
C CYS A 124 9.65 13.08 -10.47
N ILE A 125 8.45 12.49 -10.49
CA ILE A 125 7.38 12.84 -9.56
C ILE A 125 7.75 12.45 -8.11
N ALA A 126 8.31 11.25 -7.89
CA ALA A 126 8.68 10.78 -6.56
C ALA A 126 9.77 11.62 -5.89
N ILE A 127 10.66 12.25 -6.66
CA ILE A 127 11.73 13.13 -6.16
C ILE A 127 11.18 14.51 -5.72
N THR A 128 9.96 14.89 -6.11
CA THR A 128 9.48 16.28 -6.06
C THR A 128 9.27 16.82 -4.64
N PRO A 129 8.19 16.51 -3.89
CA PRO A 129 8.37 15.90 -2.55
C PRO A 129 7.11 15.17 -2.00
N SER A 130 7.35 14.29 -1.01
CA SER A 130 6.38 13.69 -0.06
C SER A 130 5.64 12.39 -0.47
N LEU A 131 6.40 11.29 -0.54
CA LEU A 131 5.87 9.91 -0.51
C LEU A 131 4.81 9.71 0.59
N VAL A 132 4.97 10.39 1.73
CA VAL A 132 4.08 10.23 2.89
C VAL A 132 2.68 10.80 2.66
N MET A 133 2.53 11.96 2.00
CA MET A 133 1.19 12.49 1.73
C MET A 133 0.47 11.64 0.69
N VAL A 134 1.17 11.26 -0.38
CA VAL A 134 0.57 10.52 -1.50
C VAL A 134 0.02 9.16 -1.05
N LEU A 135 0.77 8.40 -0.26
CA LEU A 135 0.35 7.10 0.24
C LEU A 135 -0.95 7.17 1.06
N SER A 136 -1.10 8.19 1.92
CA SER A 136 -2.33 8.34 2.73
C SER A 136 -3.56 8.71 1.91
N PHE A 137 -3.41 9.34 0.75
CA PHE A 137 -4.50 9.61 -0.19
C PHE A 137 -4.82 8.42 -1.11
N GLU A 138 -3.79 7.68 -1.53
CA GLU A 138 -3.91 6.59 -2.50
C GLU A 138 -4.54 5.34 -1.90
N LEU A 139 -4.18 5.00 -0.65
CA LEU A 139 -4.60 3.76 0.00
C LEU A 139 -6.12 3.62 0.12
N PRO A 140 -6.87 4.64 0.62
CA PRO A 140 -8.32 4.57 0.70
C PRO A 140 -9.00 4.44 -0.68
N PHE A 141 -8.49 5.13 -1.69
CA PHE A 141 -9.07 5.14 -3.04
C PHE A 141 -8.87 3.81 -3.77
N ALA A 142 -7.74 3.13 -3.56
CA ALA A 142 -7.52 1.78 -4.09
C ALA A 142 -8.32 0.71 -3.30
N LEU A 143 -8.44 0.88 -1.99
CA LEU A 143 -9.03 -0.12 -1.10
C LEU A 143 -10.56 -0.21 -1.24
N VAL A 144 -11.27 0.92 -1.31
CA VAL A 144 -12.75 0.93 -1.36
C VAL A 144 -13.30 0.17 -2.58
N PRO A 145 -12.84 0.42 -3.83
CA PRO A 145 -13.27 -0.36 -4.99
C PRO A 145 -12.89 -1.84 -4.89
N LEU A 146 -11.70 -2.15 -4.38
CA LEU A 146 -11.24 -3.52 -4.24
C LEU A 146 -12.13 -4.32 -3.27
N LEU A 147 -12.42 -3.77 -2.09
CA LEU A 147 -13.30 -4.40 -1.09
C LEU A 147 -14.71 -4.62 -1.65
N LYS A 148 -15.19 -3.68 -2.44
CA LYS A 148 -16.50 -3.75 -3.06
C LYS A 148 -16.57 -4.82 -4.16
N PHE A 149 -15.59 -4.86 -5.07
CA PHE A 149 -15.53 -5.85 -6.15
C PHE A 149 -15.26 -7.27 -5.64
N THR A 150 -14.41 -7.42 -4.62
CA THR A 150 -14.12 -8.74 -4.01
C THR A 150 -15.31 -9.28 -3.20
N SER A 151 -16.18 -8.39 -2.70
CA SER A 151 -17.39 -8.77 -1.97
C SER A 151 -18.62 -8.96 -2.87
N SER A 152 -18.54 -8.59 -4.16
CA SER A 152 -19.68 -8.60 -5.08
C SER A 152 -19.80 -9.88 -5.88
N GLU A 153 -20.98 -10.50 -5.81
CA GLU A 153 -21.32 -11.71 -6.58
C GLU A 153 -21.39 -11.42 -8.08
N ALA A 154 -21.76 -10.20 -8.47
CA ALA A 154 -21.87 -9.79 -9.86
C ALA A 154 -20.52 -9.71 -10.60
N LYS A 155 -19.39 -9.67 -9.88
CA LYS A 155 -18.04 -9.60 -10.46
C LYS A 155 -17.19 -10.83 -10.15
N MET A 156 -17.34 -11.46 -8.99
CA MET A 156 -16.60 -12.66 -8.58
C MET A 156 -17.33 -13.99 -8.87
N GLY A 157 -18.63 -13.95 -9.21
CA GLY A 157 -19.43 -15.15 -9.46
C GLY A 157 -19.42 -16.13 -8.26
N PRO A 158 -19.33 -17.45 -8.48
CA PRO A 158 -19.38 -18.45 -7.40
C PRO A 158 -18.14 -18.45 -6.48
N HIS A 159 -17.09 -17.69 -6.80
CA HIS A 159 -15.86 -17.58 -5.98
C HIS A 159 -15.84 -16.33 -5.08
N LYS A 160 -17.02 -15.73 -4.83
CA LYS A 160 -17.19 -14.60 -3.91
C LYS A 160 -16.64 -14.91 -2.52
N ASN A 161 -16.07 -13.88 -1.89
CA ASN A 161 -15.55 -13.98 -0.53
C ASN A 161 -16.67 -14.28 0.48
N SER A 162 -16.39 -15.10 1.50
CA SER A 162 -17.37 -15.42 2.55
C SER A 162 -17.83 -14.14 3.26
N THR A 163 -19.11 -14.07 3.65
CA THR A 163 -19.70 -12.91 4.34
C THR A 163 -18.90 -12.50 5.57
N THR A 164 -18.29 -13.45 6.28
CA THR A 164 -17.41 -13.17 7.42
C THR A 164 -16.14 -12.43 6.99
N VAL A 165 -15.47 -12.91 5.95
CA VAL A 165 -14.25 -12.28 5.45
C VAL A 165 -14.56 -10.90 4.88
N SER A 166 -15.68 -10.74 4.17
CA SER A 166 -16.13 -9.42 3.69
C SER A 166 -16.35 -8.43 4.84
N ARG A 167 -17.04 -8.83 5.92
CA ARG A 167 -17.22 -7.97 7.11
C ARG A 167 -15.90 -7.60 7.77
N VAL A 168 -14.99 -8.56 7.94
CA VAL A 168 -13.66 -8.32 8.52
C VAL A 168 -12.84 -7.39 7.64
N SER A 169 -12.84 -7.58 6.32
CA SER A 169 -12.12 -6.72 5.38
C SER A 169 -12.68 -5.29 5.35
N TRP A 170 -14.00 -5.12 5.48
CA TRP A 170 -14.62 -3.80 5.63
C TRP A 170 -14.26 -3.13 6.97
N LEU A 171 -14.24 -3.86 8.08
CA LEU A 171 -13.83 -3.33 9.38
C LEU A 171 -12.36 -2.85 9.34
N LEU A 172 -11.46 -3.69 8.82
CA LEU A 172 -10.06 -3.35 8.63
C LEU A 172 -9.89 -2.15 7.70
N GLY A 173 -10.65 -2.12 6.60
CA GLY A 173 -10.63 -1.01 5.65
C GLY A 173 -11.07 0.31 6.26
N CYS A 174 -12.18 0.34 6.99
CA CYS A 174 -12.64 1.52 7.72
C CYS A 174 -11.60 2.00 8.74
N CYS A 175 -10.96 1.07 9.47
CA CYS A 175 -9.90 1.40 10.41
C CYS A 175 -8.69 2.06 9.71
N LEU A 176 -8.22 1.47 8.60
CA LEU A 176 -7.10 2.01 7.81
C LEU A 176 -7.43 3.39 7.23
N ILE A 177 -8.65 3.59 6.73
CA ILE A 177 -9.11 4.89 6.23
C ILE A 177 -9.08 5.93 7.36
N GLY A 178 -9.58 5.57 8.55
CA GLY A 178 -9.56 6.44 9.72
C GLY A 178 -8.14 6.86 10.14
N ILE A 179 -7.21 5.90 10.19
CA ILE A 179 -5.80 6.17 10.55
C ILE A 179 -5.14 7.10 9.50
N ASN A 180 -5.34 6.83 8.21
CA ASN A 180 -4.78 7.68 7.15
C ASN A 180 -5.37 9.09 7.17
N LEU A 181 -6.67 9.22 7.45
CA LEU A 181 -7.33 10.52 7.59
C LEU A 181 -6.78 11.31 8.79
N TYR A 182 -6.54 10.63 9.92
CA TYR A 182 -5.92 11.23 11.09
C TYR A 182 -4.48 11.70 10.81
N TYR A 183 -3.66 10.86 10.17
CA TYR A 183 -2.28 11.20 9.83
C TYR A 183 -2.21 12.39 8.85
N LEU A 184 -3.12 12.40 7.86
CA LEU A 184 -3.23 13.51 6.92
C LEU A 184 -3.61 14.82 7.64
N SER A 185 -4.63 14.77 8.49
CA SER A 185 -5.11 15.95 9.24
C SER A 185 -4.01 16.53 10.14
N THR A 186 -3.31 15.67 10.89
CA THR A 186 -2.22 16.09 11.78
C THR A 186 -1.02 16.64 11.01
N THR A 187 -0.70 16.09 9.85
CA THR A 187 0.38 16.61 8.97
C THR A 187 0.05 18.01 8.44
N ILE A 188 -1.19 18.23 8.00
CA ILE A 188 -1.64 19.54 7.50
C ILE A 188 -1.64 20.57 8.63
N ILE A 189 -2.21 20.24 9.79
CA ILE A 189 -2.24 21.13 10.96
C ILE A 189 -0.82 21.45 11.45
N GLY A 190 0.07 20.45 11.47
CA GLY A 190 1.48 20.63 11.83
C GLY A 190 2.22 21.56 10.88
N ARG A 191 1.93 21.49 9.57
CA ARG A 191 2.49 22.43 8.57
C ARG A 191 1.98 23.85 8.79
N ILE A 192 0.68 24.04 9.03
CA ILE A 192 0.04 25.33 9.30
C ILE A 192 0.60 25.98 10.58
N THR A 193 0.84 25.19 11.61
CA THR A 193 1.29 25.66 12.94
C THR A 193 2.81 25.85 13.04
N SER A 194 3.58 25.36 12.05
CA SER A 194 5.04 25.45 12.08
C SER A 194 5.53 26.90 11.90
N LYS A 195 6.35 27.38 12.86
CA LYS A 195 6.95 28.74 12.89
C LYS A 195 7.87 29.06 11.69
N GLN A 196 8.20 28.05 10.89
CA GLN A 196 9.07 28.13 9.72
C GLN A 196 8.35 28.69 8.48
N THR A 197 7.02 28.61 8.43
CA THR A 197 6.24 29.11 7.28
C THR A 197 5.92 30.59 7.45
N SER A 198 6.04 31.37 6.37
CA SER A 198 5.58 32.76 6.38
C SER A 198 4.10 32.81 6.75
N LYS A 199 3.65 33.85 7.47
CA LYS A 199 2.22 34.00 7.85
C LYS A 199 1.30 33.87 6.63
N ALA A 200 1.73 34.37 5.47
CA ALA A 200 1.04 34.20 4.19
C ALA A 200 1.02 32.74 3.71
N GLY A 201 2.11 31.99 3.84
CA GLY A 201 2.19 30.58 3.47
C GLY A 201 1.30 29.67 4.33
N SER A 202 1.19 29.95 5.63
CA SER A 202 0.29 29.21 6.53
C SER A 202 -1.18 29.43 6.17
N ILE A 203 -1.58 30.68 5.90
CA ILE A 203 -2.95 31.02 5.46
C ILE A 203 -3.26 30.41 4.10
N LEU A 204 -2.35 30.52 3.12
CA LEU A 204 -2.51 29.93 1.79
C LEU A 204 -2.66 28.40 1.86
N THR A 205 -1.84 27.75 2.69
CA THR A 205 -1.91 26.30 2.90
C THR A 205 -3.24 25.92 3.52
N GLY A 206 -3.74 26.65 4.53
CA GLY A 206 -5.05 26.40 5.14
C GLY A 206 -6.20 26.56 4.14
N VAL A 207 -6.24 27.68 3.40
CA VAL A 207 -7.29 27.97 2.42
C VAL A 207 -7.33 26.93 1.30
N LEU A 208 -6.19 26.36 0.90
CA LEU A 208 -6.14 25.32 -0.14
C LEU A 208 -6.40 23.91 0.43
N ALA A 209 -5.83 23.59 1.59
CA ALA A 209 -5.83 22.22 2.13
C ALA A 209 -7.17 21.81 2.76
N PHE A 210 -7.86 22.72 3.46
CA PHE A 210 -9.17 22.42 4.06
C PHE A 210 -10.25 22.04 3.03
N PRO A 211 -10.49 22.79 1.94
CA PRO A 211 -11.45 22.40 0.93
C PRO A 211 -11.02 21.14 0.17
N ALA A 212 -9.72 20.97 -0.11
CA ALA A 212 -9.21 19.74 -0.72
C ALA A 212 -9.48 18.50 0.16
N MET A 213 -9.28 18.63 1.48
CA MET A 213 -9.57 17.56 2.44
C MET A 213 -11.07 17.26 2.55
N MET A 214 -11.93 18.28 2.55
CA MET A 214 -13.39 18.09 2.54
C MET A 214 -13.87 17.41 1.27
N LEU A 215 -13.32 17.78 0.11
CA LEU A 215 -13.58 17.11 -1.16
C LEU A 215 -13.12 15.65 -1.13
N TYR A 216 -11.94 15.37 -0.56
CA TYR A 216 -11.42 14.01 -0.40
C TYR A 216 -12.31 13.14 0.49
N ILE A 217 -12.72 13.63 1.67
CA ILE A 217 -13.64 12.91 2.57
C ILE A 217 -14.98 12.66 1.88
N SER A 218 -15.52 13.67 1.18
CA SER A 218 -16.78 13.56 0.45
C SER A 218 -16.69 12.54 -0.68
N LEU A 219 -15.56 12.48 -1.40
CA LEU A 219 -15.30 11.49 -2.44
C LEU A 219 -15.21 10.07 -1.87
N LEU A 220 -14.54 9.89 -0.73
CA LEU A 220 -14.45 8.58 -0.06
C LEU A 220 -15.81 8.11 0.45
N ALA A 221 -16.60 9.01 1.04
CA ALA A 221 -17.97 8.72 1.45
C ALA A 221 -18.80 8.32 0.23
N TYR A 222 -18.72 9.11 -0.86
CA TYR A 222 -19.41 8.79 -2.11
C TYR A 222 -19.01 7.42 -2.66
N LEU A 223 -17.72 7.08 -2.73
CA LEU A 223 -17.27 5.77 -3.22
C LEU A 223 -17.71 4.61 -2.33
N THR A 224 -17.73 4.82 -1.02
CA THR A 224 -18.17 3.83 -0.03
C THR A 224 -19.66 3.55 -0.15
N PHE A 225 -20.48 4.60 -0.29
CA PHE A 225 -21.94 4.47 -0.36
C PHE A 225 -22.49 4.27 -1.76
N LYS A 226 -21.71 4.54 -2.82
CA LYS A 226 -22.12 4.30 -4.20
C LYS A 226 -22.51 2.83 -4.33
N ARG A 227 -23.79 2.55 -4.52
CA ARG A 227 -24.29 1.18 -4.73
C ARG A 227 -23.82 0.67 -6.09
N GLU A 228 -23.35 -0.58 -6.15
CA GLU A 228 -23.07 -1.22 -7.43
C GLU A 228 -24.38 -1.38 -8.21
N LYS A 229 -24.44 -0.85 -9.43
CA LYS A 229 -25.51 -1.22 -10.36
C LYS A 229 -25.23 -2.66 -10.76
N SER A 230 -26.18 -3.55 -10.49
CA SER A 230 -26.20 -4.91 -11.03
C SER A 230 -26.06 -4.80 -12.53
N THR A 231 -24.91 -5.19 -13.07
CA THR A 231 -24.83 -5.44 -14.50
C THR A 231 -25.70 -6.67 -14.71
N GLU A 232 -26.84 -6.53 -15.40
CA GLU A 232 -27.53 -7.66 -16.00
C GLU A 232 -26.56 -8.33 -16.98
N SER A 233 -25.70 -9.21 -16.48
CA SER A 233 -25.04 -10.19 -17.32
C SER A 233 -26.08 -11.26 -17.59
N SER A 234 -26.75 -11.19 -18.74
CA SER A 234 -27.61 -12.27 -19.23
C SER A 234 -26.87 -13.61 -19.04
N PRO A 235 -27.41 -14.55 -18.23
CA PRO A 235 -26.77 -15.85 -17.99
C PRO A 235 -26.60 -16.69 -19.27
N ASN A 236 -27.22 -16.28 -20.38
CA ASN A 236 -27.25 -17.01 -21.63
C ASN A 236 -25.97 -16.88 -22.48
N LEU A 237 -25.10 -15.89 -22.25
CA LEU A 237 -23.88 -15.70 -23.09
C LEU A 237 -22.66 -16.48 -22.57
N MET A 238 -22.59 -16.74 -21.25
CA MET A 238 -21.54 -17.59 -20.67
C MET A 238 -21.82 -19.07 -20.93
N MET A 239 -23.09 -19.49 -20.93
CA MET A 239 -23.47 -20.88 -21.24
C MET A 239 -23.24 -21.20 -22.73
N SER A 240 -23.60 -20.29 -23.66
CA SER A 240 -23.42 -20.52 -25.11
C SER A 240 -21.94 -20.60 -25.53
N THR A 241 -21.05 -19.89 -24.82
CA THR A 241 -19.61 -19.95 -25.11
C THR A 241 -18.96 -21.25 -24.62
N ILE A 242 -19.53 -21.88 -23.58
CA ILE A 242 -19.05 -23.16 -23.05
C ILE A 242 -19.48 -24.32 -23.97
N GLU A 243 -20.71 -24.27 -24.51
CA GLU A 243 -21.26 -25.34 -25.36
C GLU A 243 -20.64 -25.38 -26.77
N THR A 244 -20.15 -24.25 -27.28
CA THR A 244 -19.44 -24.19 -28.58
C THR A 244 -17.97 -24.62 -28.54
N ARG A 245 -17.41 -24.93 -27.35
CA ARG A 245 -15.98 -25.22 -27.17
C ARG A 245 -15.67 -26.59 -26.55
N SER A 246 -16.69 -27.41 -26.33
CA SER A 246 -16.58 -28.87 -26.08
C SER A 246 -16.77 -29.64 -27.37
#